data_AF-A0A7J4IJQ6-F1
#
_entry.id   AF-A0A7J4IJQ6-F1
#
_cell.length_a   1.000
_cell.length_b   1.000
_cell.length_c   1.000
_cell.angle_alpha   90.00
_cell.angle_beta   90.00
_cell.angle_gamma   90.00
#
_symmetry.space_group_name_H-M   'P 1'
#
loop_
_entity.id
_entity.type
_entity.pdbx_description
1 polymer ?
#
loop_
_entity_poly.entity_id
_entity_poly.type
_entity_poly.pdbx_seq_one_letter_code
_entity_poly.pdbx_strand_id
1 'polypeptide(L)' 'MGRVFLSPRMGVRATAERWRRLGRAGRDRDRAALDRLAGMAMAHASEGFFAFDDRLEAALVSVLVELAKGAA' A
#
# COMPACT_ATOMS: atom_id res chain seq x y z
N MET A 1 -8.74 -12.54 -24.65
CA MET A 1 -7.91 -11.34 -24.45
C MET A 1 -8.73 -10.37 -23.62
N GLY A 2 -8.38 -10.16 -22.36
CA GLY A 2 -9.21 -9.39 -21.42
C GLY A 2 -8.58 -9.43 -20.04
N ARG A 3 -7.39 -8.84 -19.90
CA ARG A 3 -6.81 -8.63 -18.58
C ARG A 3 -7.69 -7.57 -17.93
N VAL A 4 -8.39 -7.92 -16.86
CA VAL A 4 -9.11 -6.95 -16.05
C VAL A 4 -8.04 -5.99 -15.53
N PHE A 5 -7.91 -4.82 -16.15
CA PHE A 5 -7.08 -3.72 -15.65
C PHE A 5 -7.78 -3.18 -14.40
N LEU A 6 -7.55 -3.86 -13.27
CA LEU A 6 -7.81 -3.25 -11.98
C LEU A 6 -6.95 -1.99 -11.92
N SER A 7 -7.58 -0.84 -11.68
CA SER A 7 -6.82 0.39 -11.55
C SER A 7 -5.72 0.20 -10.49
N PRO A 8 -4.51 0.75 -10.68
CA PRO A 8 -3.42 0.63 -9.71
C PRO A 8 -3.87 0.97 -8.29
N ARG A 9 -4.75 1.95 -8.15
CA ARG A 9 -5.46 2.30 -6.91
C ARG A 9 -6.20 1.12 -6.27
N MET A 10 -6.99 0.37 -7.04
CA MET A 10 -7.69 -0.82 -6.53
C MET A 10 -6.70 -1.92 -6.13
N GLY A 11 -5.60 -2.08 -6.88
CA GLY A 11 -4.52 -3.00 -6.56
C GLY A 11 -3.86 -2.67 -5.22
N VAL A 12 -3.48 -1.40 -5.02
CA VAL A 12 -2.87 -0.89 -3.79
C VAL A 12 -3.83 -1.01 -2.62
N ARG A 13 -5.10 -0.67 -2.79
CA ARG A 13 -6.14 -0.85 -1.76
C ARG A 13 -6.25 -2.30 -1.30
N ALA A 14 -6.30 -3.24 -2.24
CA ALA A 14 -6.36 -4.66 -1.92
C ALA A 14 -5.10 -5.13 -1.16
N THR A 15 -3.93 -4.57 -1.49
CA THR A 15 -2.66 -4.83 -0.77
C THR A 15 -2.73 -4.29 0.65
N ALA A 16 -3.13 -3.03 0.84
CA ALA A 16 -3.30 -2.43 2.16
C ALA A 16 -4.29 -3.21 3.05
N GLU A 17 -5.41 -3.65 2.50
CA GLU A 17 -6.40 -4.48 3.22
C GLU A 17 -5.83 -5.86 3.61
N ARG A 18 -4.96 -6.47 2.80
CA ARG A 18 -4.26 -7.71 3.17
C ARG A 18 -3.30 -7.49 4.34
N TRP A 19 -2.55 -6.39 4.35
CA TRP A 19 -1.65 -6.07 5.46
C TRP A 19 -2.41 -5.82 6.77
N ARG A 20 -3.53 -5.09 6.72
CA ARG A 20 -4.39 -4.92 7.89
C ARG A 20 -4.96 -6.24 8.40
N ARG A 21 -5.38 -7.14 7.51
CA ARG A 21 -5.84 -8.49 7.88
C ARG A 21 -4.73 -9.31 8.53
N LEU A 22 -3.51 -9.26 8.00
CA LEU A 22 -2.36 -9.90 8.62
C LEU A 22 -2.12 -9.36 10.04
N GLY A 23 -2.23 -8.04 10.23
CA GLY A 23 -2.04 -7.42 11.53
C GLY A 23 -3.09 -7.82 12.57
N ARG A 24 -4.33 -8.12 12.14
CA ARG A 24 -5.37 -8.65 13.04
C ARG A 24 -5.06 -10.05 13.57
N ALA A 25 -4.22 -10.82 12.87
CA ALA A 25 -3.80 -12.15 13.29
C ALA A 25 -2.46 -12.15 14.06
N GLY A 26 -1.79 -11.00 14.17
CA GLY A 26 -0.47 -10.85 14.79
C GLY A 26 -0.50 -10.27 16.21
N ARG A 27 0.69 -9.99 16.77
CA ARG A 27 0.85 -9.31 18.06
C ARG A 27 0.52 -7.82 17.94
N ASP A 28 0.17 -7.16 19.05
CA ASP A 28 -0.24 -5.74 19.05
C ASP A 28 0.77 -4.79 18.39
N ARG A 29 2.07 -5.02 18.56
CA ARG A 29 3.13 -4.22 17.91
C ARG A 29 3.14 -4.40 16.39
N ASP A 30 2.93 -5.62 15.91
CA ASP A 30 2.91 -5.93 14.48
C ASP A 30 1.65 -5.38 13.83
N ARG A 31 0.53 -5.38 14.57
CA ARG A 31 -0.73 -4.77 14.14
C ARG A 31 -0.58 -3.27 13.89
N ALA A 32 0.00 -2.53 14.86
CA ALA A 32 0.20 -1.09 14.71
C ALA A 32 1.13 -0.76 13.53
N ALA A 33 2.20 -1.53 13.35
CA ALA A 33 3.10 -1.37 12.21
C ALA A 33 2.38 -1.62 10.87
N LEU A 34 1.60 -2.69 10.77
CA LEU A 34 0.86 -3.05 9.55
C LEU A 34 -0.27 -2.06 9.23
N ASP A 35 -0.95 -1.51 10.23
CA ASP A 35 -1.95 -0.45 10.04
C ASP A 35 -1.29 0.84 9.53
N ARG A 36 -0.11 1.22 10.06
CA ARG A 36 0.66 2.37 9.60
C ARG A 36 1.14 2.20 8.17
N LEU A 37 1.71 1.04 7.83
CA LEU A 37 2.15 0.71 6.46
C LEU A 37 0.99 0.76 5.46
N ALA A 38 -0.17 0.22 5.84
CA ALA A 38 -1.39 0.29 5.02
C ALA A 38 -1.89 1.72 4.82
N GLY A 39 -1.74 2.59 5.82
CA GLY A 39 -2.03 4.02 5.70
C GLY A 39 -1.10 4.72 4.70
N MET A 40 0.21 4.52 4.84
CA MET A 40 1.21 5.12 3.95
C MET A 40 1.07 4.64 2.51
N ALA A 41 0.77 3.36 2.29
CA ALA A 41 0.49 2.84 0.95
C ALA A 41 -0.71 3.52 0.28
N MET A 42 -1.71 3.94 1.05
CA MET A 42 -2.90 4.60 0.52
C MET A 42 -2.72 6.09 0.26
N ALA A 43 -1.72 6.74 0.87
CA ALA A 43 -1.48 8.19 0.74
C ALA A 43 -1.23 8.62 -0.72
N HIS A 44 -0.60 7.76 -1.53
CA HIS A 44 -0.26 8.04 -2.93
C HIS A 44 -1.05 7.21 -3.93
N ALA A 45 -2.05 6.45 -3.47
CA ALA A 45 -2.83 5.54 -4.30
C ALA A 45 -3.68 6.27 -5.37
N SER A 46 -3.89 7.58 -5.22
CA SER A 46 -4.61 8.45 -6.17
C SER A 46 -3.70 9.27 -7.08
N GLU A 47 -2.50 9.61 -6.63
CA GLU A 47 -1.65 10.62 -7.27
C GLU A 47 -0.46 10.00 -8.01
N GLY A 48 0.07 8.86 -7.55
CA GLY A 48 1.39 8.42 -7.99
C GLY A 48 1.44 7.62 -9.29
N PHE A 49 0.45 6.79 -9.59
CA PHE A 49 0.83 5.52 -10.23
C PHE A 49 0.01 5.09 -11.44
N PHE A 50 -0.11 5.98 -12.42
CA PHE A 50 -0.29 5.55 -13.83
C PHE A 50 1.00 4.95 -14.42
N ALA A 51 2.15 5.20 -13.80
CA ALA A 51 3.45 4.73 -14.25
C ALA A 51 3.78 3.29 -13.83
N PHE A 52 2.96 2.66 -12.98
CA PHE A 52 3.24 1.32 -12.44
C PHE A 52 2.17 0.34 -12.87
N ASP A 53 2.61 -0.73 -13.54
CA ASP A 53 1.75 -1.86 -13.90
C ASP A 53 1.61 -2.87 -12.74
N ASP A 54 2.56 -2.87 -11.79
CA ASP A 54 2.52 -3.73 -10.60
C ASP A 54 1.99 -3.01 -9.35
N ARG A 55 0.99 -3.62 -8.73
CA ARG A 55 0.29 -3.08 -7.55
C ARG A 55 1.13 -3.11 -6.26
N LEU A 56 2.08 -4.02 -6.14
CA LEU A 56 2.97 -4.10 -4.98
C LEU A 56 4.06 -3.05 -5.10
N GLU A 57 4.61 -2.86 -6.31
CA GLU A 57 5.57 -1.80 -6.60
C GLU A 57 4.99 -0.42 -6.25
N ALA A 58 3.80 -0.09 -6.75
CA ALA A 58 3.10 1.15 -6.41
C ALA A 58 2.90 1.34 -4.89
N ALA A 59 2.52 0.26 -4.17
CA ALA A 59 2.33 0.30 -2.72
C ALA A 59 3.65 0.51 -1.96
N LEU A 60 4.74 -0.13 -2.39
CA LEU A 60 6.06 0.01 -1.78
C LEU A 60 6.63 1.40 -1.99
N VAL A 61 6.59 1.93 -3.22
CA VAL A 61 7.07 3.29 -3.52
C VAL A 61 6.28 4.31 -2.70
N SER A 62 4.96 4.16 -2.58
CA SER A 62 4.14 5.02 -1.70
C SER A 62 4.64 5.05 -0.26
N VAL A 63 4.95 3.86 0.30
CA VAL A 63 5.48 3.73 1.66
C VAL A 63 6.85 4.37 1.79
N LEU A 64 7.75 4.12 0.84
CA LEU A 64 9.10 4.69 0.85
C LEU A 64 9.09 6.23 0.78
N VAL A 65 8.20 6.81 -0.03
CA VAL A 65 8.02 8.27 -0.10
C VAL A 65 7.57 8.84 1.25
N GLU A 66 6.58 8.22 1.90
CA GLU A 66 6.11 8.69 3.21
C GLU A 66 7.16 8.51 4.31
N LEU A 67 7.94 7.43 4.29
CA LEU A 67 9.06 7.24 5.20
C LEU A 67 10.15 8.29 4.98
N ALA A 68 10.47 8.64 3.73
CA ALA A 68 11.44 9.68 3.42
C ALA A 68 10.98 11.08 3.89
N LYS A 69 9.68 11.38 3.78
CA LYS A 69 9.11 12.63 4.33
C LYS A 69 9.18 12.71 5.86
N GLY A 70 9.01 11.57 6.54
CA GLY A 70 9.08 11.47 7.99
C GLY A 70 10.50 11.32 8.56
N ALA A 71 11.53 11.24 7.72
CA ALA A 71 12.94 11.12 8.10
C ALA A 71 13.68 12.47 8.12
N ALA A 72 12.97 13.59 7.92
CA ALA A 72 13.48 14.96 7.98
C ALA A 72 13.12 15.65 9.31
#